data_AF-A0ABD3C9C2-F1
#
_entry.id   AF-A0ABD3C9C2-F1
#
_cell.length_a   1.000
_cell.length_b   1.000
_cell.length_c   1.000
_cell.angle_alpha   90.00
_cell.angle_beta   90.00
_cell.angle_gamma   90.00
#
_symmetry.space_group_name_H-M   'P 1'
#
loop_
_entity.id
_entity.type
_entity.pdbx_description
1 polymer ?
#
loop_
_entity_poly.entity_id
_entity_poly.type
_entity_poly.pdbx_seq_one_letter_code
_entity_poly.pdbx_strand_id
1 'polypeptide(L)'
;MGFDAKPFHIFANLNPKPQFLLPKQIRNGIKVHELRQKNKSDLLANLEELKTELASLRVAKVSGGLSNKLSKIKVVRLSIAQVLTVISQKQKSALREAYKNKKYLSLDLRPKKTRAIRRRLTKHQRIFED
;
A
#
# COMPACT_ATOMS: atom_id res chain seq x y z
N MET A 1 -35.15 32.47 42.83
CA MET A 1 -35.84 31.59 41.86
C MET A 1 -34.93 31.42 40.66
N GLY A 2 -34.02 30.45 40.70
CA GLY A 2 -33.10 30.15 39.61
C GLY A 2 -33.57 28.88 38.90
N PHE A 3 -34.08 29.02 37.68
CA PHE A 3 -34.44 27.88 36.83
C PHE A 3 -33.17 27.34 36.16
N ASP A 4 -32.62 26.27 36.73
CA ASP A 4 -31.58 25.45 36.09
C ASP A 4 -32.19 24.73 34.87
N ALA A 5 -32.06 25.34 33.69
CA ALA A 5 -32.34 24.70 32.42
C ALA A 5 -31.17 23.76 32.06
N LYS A 6 -31.25 22.50 32.50
CA LYS A 6 -30.39 21.44 31.98
C LYS A 6 -30.76 21.18 30.51
N PRO A 7 -29.81 21.23 29.56
CA PRO A 7 -30.11 20.96 28.17
C PRO A 7 -30.35 19.46 27.97
N PHE A 8 -31.53 19.16 27.44
CA PHE A 8 -31.95 17.87 26.89
C PHE A 8 -30.82 17.24 26.06
N HIS A 9 -30.24 16.15 26.56
CA HIS A 9 -29.40 15.27 25.74
C HIS A 9 -30.32 14.45 24.83
N ILE A 10 -30.60 15.00 23.64
CA ILE A 10 -31.26 14.29 22.55
C ILE A 10 -30.18 13.59 21.72
N PHE A 11 -30.27 12.26 21.73
CA PHE A 11 -29.78 11.27 20.77
C PHE A 11 -28.78 11.71 19.70
N ALA A 12 -27.61 11.07 19.73
CA ALA A 12 -26.96 10.57 18.52
C ALA A 12 -26.25 9.25 18.84
N ASN A 13 -27.02 8.18 19.03
CA ASN A 13 -26.49 6.84 18.83
C ASN A 13 -26.26 6.69 17.32
N LEU A 14 -25.12 7.17 16.84
CA LEU A 14 -24.64 6.94 15.49
C LEU A 14 -24.33 5.46 15.38
N ASN A 15 -25.35 4.69 15.01
CA ASN A 15 -25.22 3.31 14.60
C ASN A 15 -24.11 3.26 13.53
N PRO A 16 -22.90 2.74 13.85
CA PRO A 16 -21.83 2.71 12.86
C PRO A 16 -22.35 1.80 11.75
N LYS A 17 -22.45 2.35 10.54
CA LYS A 17 -22.86 1.61 9.34
C LYS A 17 -22.27 0.20 9.43
N PRO A 18 -23.07 -0.88 9.30
CA PRO A 18 -22.50 -2.21 9.26
C PRO A 18 -21.47 -2.18 8.15
N GLN A 19 -20.20 -2.34 8.53
CA GLN A 19 -19.17 -2.62 7.54
C GLN A 19 -19.63 -3.94 6.95
N PHE A 20 -20.30 -3.89 5.80
CA PHE A 20 -20.47 -5.05 4.97
C PHE A 20 -19.05 -5.52 4.69
N LEU A 21 -18.59 -6.46 5.52
CA LEU A 21 -17.41 -7.25 5.27
C LEU A 21 -17.78 -8.08 4.06
N LEU A 22 -17.69 -7.47 2.88
CA LEU A 22 -17.71 -8.20 1.64
C LEU A 22 -16.74 -9.35 1.86
N PRO A 23 -17.20 -10.62 1.74
CA PRO A 23 -16.36 -11.76 2.01
C PRO A 23 -15.09 -11.53 1.21
N LYS A 24 -13.93 -11.51 1.87
CA LYS A 24 -12.64 -11.39 1.20
C LYS A 24 -12.62 -12.57 0.23
N GLN A 25 -12.96 -12.33 -1.05
CA GLN A 25 -12.85 -13.34 -2.08
C GLN A 25 -11.45 -13.91 -1.92
N ILE A 26 -11.37 -15.21 -1.60
CA ILE A 26 -10.11 -15.92 -1.54
C ILE A 26 -9.56 -15.81 -2.95
N ARG A 27 -8.65 -14.86 -3.16
CA ARG A 27 -7.97 -14.72 -4.43
C ARG A 27 -7.07 -15.95 -4.51
N ASN A 28 -7.34 -16.83 -5.45
CA ASN A 28 -6.48 -17.96 -5.82
C ASN A 28 -5.19 -17.41 -6.48
N GLY A 29 -4.38 -16.69 -5.71
CA GLY A 29 -3.17 -16.00 -6.14
C GLY A 29 -2.17 -15.93 -5.00
N ILE A 30 -0.92 -15.58 -5.33
CA ILE A 30 0.21 -15.63 -4.42
C ILE A 30 -0.08 -14.85 -3.13
N LYS A 31 0.16 -15.49 -1.98
CA LYS A 31 -0.06 -14.88 -0.68
C LYS A 31 1.11 -13.95 -0.35
N VAL A 32 0.81 -12.67 -0.18
CA VAL A 32 1.84 -11.62 0.03
C VAL A 32 2.66 -11.83 1.31
N HIS A 33 2.10 -12.44 2.36
CA HIS A 33 2.85 -12.68 3.59
C HIS A 33 3.99 -13.70 3.39
N GLU A 34 3.79 -14.70 2.54
CA GLU A 34 4.82 -15.69 2.18
C GLU A 34 5.97 -15.02 1.42
N LEU A 35 5.66 -14.09 0.51
CA LEU A 35 6.67 -13.33 -0.24
C LEU A 35 7.55 -12.45 0.66
N ARG A 36 7.03 -11.98 1.80
CA ARG A 36 7.82 -11.15 2.74
C ARG A 36 8.90 -11.96 3.44
N GLN A 37 8.69 -13.26 3.64
CA GLN A 37 9.64 -14.16 4.30
C GLN A 37 10.78 -14.62 3.35
N LYS A 38 10.56 -14.57 2.04
CA LYS A 38 11.55 -15.01 1.02
C LYS A 38 12.72 -14.04 0.83
N ASN A 39 13.86 -14.56 0.34
CA ASN A 39 15.05 -13.76 0.04
C ASN A 39 14.92 -12.96 -1.26
N LYS A 40 15.81 -11.98 -1.45
CA LYS A 40 15.81 -11.12 -2.65
C LYS A 40 16.08 -11.92 -3.93
N SER A 41 17.01 -12.88 -3.89
CA SER A 41 17.31 -13.78 -5.01
C SER A 41 16.05 -14.53 -5.46
N ASP A 42 15.35 -15.13 -4.50
CA ASP A 42 14.19 -15.97 -4.77
C ASP A 42 13.03 -15.13 -5.33
N LEU A 43 12.85 -13.90 -4.82
CA LEU A 43 11.86 -12.96 -5.36
C LEU A 43 12.16 -12.57 -6.81
N LEU A 44 13.44 -12.44 -7.19
CA LEU A 44 13.82 -12.14 -8.57
C LEU A 44 13.62 -13.35 -9.49
N ALA A 45 13.95 -14.56 -9.04
CA ALA A 45 13.69 -15.79 -9.78
C ALA A 45 12.18 -15.96 -10.05
N ASN A 46 11.35 -15.86 -9.00
CA ASN A 46 9.88 -15.91 -9.13
C ASN A 46 9.34 -14.84 -10.10
N LEU A 47 9.96 -13.67 -10.14
CA LEU A 47 9.55 -12.57 -11.01
C LEU A 47 9.82 -12.90 -12.49
N GLU A 48 10.98 -13.48 -12.81
CA GLU A 48 11.30 -13.87 -14.18
C GLU A 48 10.41 -15.03 -14.67
N GLU A 49 10.13 -16.01 -13.81
CA GLU A 49 9.16 -17.09 -14.13
C GLU A 49 7.76 -16.55 -14.44
N LEU A 50 7.26 -15.60 -13.63
CA LEU A 50 5.95 -15.00 -13.88
C LEU A 50 5.92 -14.16 -15.16
N LYS A 51 7.04 -13.53 -15.54
CA LYS A 51 7.14 -12.77 -16.79
C LYS A 51 7.12 -13.69 -18.02
N THR A 52 7.84 -14.81 -17.98
CA THR A 52 7.85 -15.78 -19.07
C THR A 52 6.47 -16.44 -19.23
N GLU A 53 5.80 -16.77 -18.13
CA GLU A 53 4.41 -17.23 -18.15
C GLU A 53 3.48 -16.19 -18.78
N LEU A 54 3.60 -14.91 -18.38
CA LEU A 54 2.79 -13.84 -18.95
C LEU A 54 3.03 -13.69 -20.47
N ALA A 55 4.27 -13.79 -20.93
CA ALA A 55 4.60 -13.73 -22.35
C ALA A 55 3.92 -14.85 -23.14
N SER A 56 4.01 -16.09 -22.64
CA SER A 56 3.34 -17.26 -23.22
C SER A 56 1.82 -17.09 -23.27
N LEU A 57 1.21 -16.57 -22.22
CA LEU A 57 -0.23 -16.29 -22.18
C LEU A 57 -0.67 -15.19 -23.15
N ARG A 58 0.20 -14.20 -23.43
CA ARG A 58 -0.09 -13.15 -24.42
C ARG A 58 -0.04 -13.67 -25.84
N VAL A 59 0.89 -14.56 -26.18
CA VAL A 59 0.91 -15.24 -27.48
C VAL A 59 -0.35 -16.10 -27.63
N ALA A 60 -0.69 -16.89 -26.62
CA ALA A 60 -1.89 -17.73 -26.63
C ALA A 60 -3.18 -16.90 -26.81
N LYS A 61 -3.23 -15.66 -26.30
CA LYS A 61 -4.36 -14.76 -26.54
C LYS A 61 -4.51 -14.38 -28.01
N VAL A 62 -3.41 -14.13 -28.71
CA VAL A 62 -3.43 -13.76 -30.14
C VAL A 62 -3.83 -14.94 -31.01
N SER A 63 -3.35 -16.14 -30.69
CA SER A 63 -3.66 -17.37 -31.43
C SER A 63 -5.06 -17.96 -31.16
N GLY A 64 -5.96 -17.22 -30.49
CA GLY A 64 -7.32 -17.70 -30.19
C GLY A 64 -7.39 -18.79 -29.10
N GLY A 65 -6.54 -18.70 -28.08
CA GLY A 65 -6.45 -19.71 -27.02
C GLY A 65 -7.69 -19.85 -26.12
N LEU A 66 -7.78 -21.00 -25.45
CA LEU A 66 -8.86 -21.39 -24.54
C LEU A 66 -9.13 -20.36 -23.42
N SER A 67 -10.40 -20.18 -23.06
CA SER A 67 -10.86 -19.27 -21.98
C SER A 67 -10.11 -19.44 -20.65
N ASN A 68 -9.78 -20.68 -20.27
CA ASN A 68 -9.01 -20.98 -19.05
C ASN A 68 -7.58 -20.41 -19.06
N LYS A 69 -6.95 -20.25 -20.23
CA LYS A 69 -5.63 -19.61 -20.34
C LYS A 69 -5.77 -18.09 -20.24
N LEU A 70 -6.87 -17.53 -20.75
CA LEU A 70 -7.12 -16.08 -20.73
C LEU A 70 -7.45 -15.56 -19.33
N SER A 71 -8.21 -16.32 -18.53
CA SER A 71 -8.55 -15.93 -17.15
C SER A 71 -7.31 -15.80 -16.25
N LYS A 72 -6.26 -16.59 -16.52
CA LYS A 72 -4.98 -16.54 -15.79
C LYS A 72 -4.19 -15.25 -16.01
N ILE A 73 -4.37 -14.54 -17.13
CA ILE A 73 -3.63 -13.31 -17.44
C ILE A 73 -3.79 -12.27 -16.32
N LYS A 74 -5.02 -12.08 -15.83
CA LYS A 74 -5.29 -11.12 -14.75
C LYS A 74 -4.58 -11.52 -13.46
N VAL A 75 -4.58 -12.81 -13.13
CA VAL A 75 -3.95 -13.36 -11.92
C VAL A 75 -2.43 -13.18 -11.99
N VAL A 76 -1.79 -13.59 -13.09
CA VAL A 76 -0.34 -13.47 -13.28
C VAL A 76 0.12 -12.01 -13.23
N ARG A 77 -0.62 -11.07 -13.85
CA ARG A 77 -0.30 -9.63 -13.77
C ARG A 77 -0.36 -9.09 -12.34
N LEU A 78 -1.36 -9.52 -11.56
CA LEU A 78 -1.46 -9.13 -10.15
C LEU A 78 -0.33 -9.75 -9.32
N SER A 79 0.04 -11.00 -9.57
CA SER A 79 1.18 -11.67 -8.92
C SER A 79 2.49 -10.92 -9.17
N ILE A 80 2.79 -10.52 -10.42
CA ILE A 80 3.98 -9.71 -10.74
C ILE A 80 3.98 -8.39 -9.96
N ALA A 81 2.84 -7.69 -9.94
CA ALA A 81 2.71 -6.44 -9.19
C ALA A 81 2.94 -6.62 -7.69
N GLN A 82 2.47 -7.73 -7.11
CA GLN A 82 2.70 -8.07 -5.70
C GLN A 82 4.18 -8.31 -5.39
N VAL A 83 4.88 -9.09 -6.22
CA VAL A 83 6.32 -9.38 -6.05
C VAL A 83 7.13 -8.08 -6.14
N LEU A 84 6.90 -7.26 -7.17
CA LEU A 84 7.55 -5.95 -7.33
C LEU A 84 7.28 -5.00 -6.15
N THR A 85 6.06 -5.05 -5.60
CA THR A 85 5.69 -4.25 -4.42
C THR A 85 6.49 -4.68 -3.20
N VAL A 86 6.64 -5.99 -2.95
CA VAL A 86 7.43 -6.51 -1.81
C VAL A 86 8.91 -6.16 -1.97
N ILE A 87 9.49 -6.29 -3.16
CA ILE A 87 10.88 -5.88 -3.45
C ILE A 87 11.06 -4.39 -3.15
N SER A 88 10.16 -3.55 -3.65
CA SER A 88 10.21 -2.09 -3.44
C SER A 88 10.04 -1.71 -1.97
N GLN A 89 9.19 -2.43 -1.23
CA GLN A 89 9.01 -2.23 0.21
C GLN A 89 10.29 -2.55 0.98
N LYS A 90 10.91 -3.72 0.74
CA LYS A 90 12.17 -4.12 1.37
C LYS A 90 13.32 -3.16 1.06
N GLN A 91 13.42 -2.71 -0.20
CA GLN A 91 14.43 -1.73 -0.59
C GLN A 91 14.23 -0.40 0.14
N LYS A 92 12.99 0.11 0.22
CA LYS A 92 12.70 1.36 0.91
C LYS A 92 12.90 1.25 2.42
N SER A 93 12.59 0.12 3.06
CA SER A 93 12.84 -0.06 4.50
C SER A 93 14.33 -0.04 4.80
N ALA A 94 15.14 -0.80 4.05
CA ALA A 94 16.59 -0.81 4.19
C ALA A 94 17.21 0.59 3.98
N LEU A 95 16.72 1.35 2.99
CA LEU A 95 17.16 2.74 2.78
C LEU A 95 16.74 3.67 3.93
N ARG A 96 15.53 3.53 4.48
CA ARG A 96 15.09 4.33 5.63
C ARG A 96 15.93 4.07 6.88
N GLU A 97 16.36 2.83 7.08
CA GLU A 97 17.28 2.44 8.16
C GLU A 97 18.68 3.03 7.93
N ALA A 98 19.24 2.88 6.73
CA ALA A 98 20.57 3.38 6.39
C ALA A 98 20.71 4.92 6.43
N TYR A 99 19.61 5.65 6.19
CA TYR A 99 19.57 7.11 6.25
C TYR A 99 18.91 7.66 7.53
N LYS A 100 18.62 6.80 8.51
CA LYS A 100 18.07 7.22 9.80
C LYS A 100 19.03 8.25 10.44
N ASN A 101 18.46 9.34 10.94
CA ASN A 101 19.17 10.45 11.60
C ASN A 101 20.14 11.27 10.73
N LYS A 102 20.27 10.99 9.42
CA LYS A 102 21.06 11.84 8.53
C LYS A 102 20.29 13.13 8.23
N LYS A 103 20.97 14.28 8.33
CA LYS A 103 20.39 15.60 8.03
C LYS A 103 19.87 15.70 6.59
N TYR A 104 20.61 15.13 5.64
CA TYR A 104 20.28 15.19 4.22
C TYR A 104 19.67 13.89 3.74
N LEU A 105 18.36 13.92 3.51
CA LEU A 105 17.60 12.82 2.89
C LEU A 105 17.34 13.12 1.42
N SER A 106 17.35 12.08 0.58
CA SER A 106 16.84 12.15 -0.80
C SER A 106 15.35 12.50 -0.81
N LEU A 107 14.88 13.11 -1.90
CA LEU A 107 13.49 13.57 -2.02
C LEU A 107 12.46 12.44 -1.82
N ASP A 108 12.80 11.22 -2.23
CA ASP A 108 11.92 10.05 -2.14
C ASP A 108 11.70 9.56 -0.70
N LEU A 109 12.67 9.75 0.18
CA LEU A 109 12.60 9.31 1.57
C LEU A 109 11.96 10.38 2.48
N ARG A 110 11.94 11.65 2.04
CA ARG A 110 11.36 12.76 2.79
C ARG A 110 9.85 12.56 3.02
N PRO A 111 9.31 13.02 4.16
CA PRO A 111 7.88 12.95 4.41
C PRO A 111 7.10 13.80 3.39
N LYS A 112 6.06 13.22 2.80
CA LYS A 112 5.19 13.94 1.86
C LYS A 112 4.24 14.85 2.65
N LYS A 113 4.49 16.16 2.58
CA LYS A 113 3.64 17.22 3.15
C LYS A 113 3.34 18.26 2.06
N THR A 114 2.33 19.10 2.29
CA THR A 114 2.05 20.23 1.38
C THR A 114 3.22 21.23 1.37
N ARG A 115 3.33 22.04 0.32
CA ARG A 115 4.37 23.07 0.20
C ARG A 115 4.29 24.07 1.35
N ALA A 116 3.09 24.53 1.71
CA ALA A 116 2.86 25.46 2.82
C ALA A 116 3.39 24.90 4.15
N ILE A 117 3.07 23.64 4.47
CA ILE A 117 3.55 22.98 5.71
C ILE A 117 5.08 22.81 5.71
N ARG A 118 5.73 22.65 4.56
CA ARG A 118 7.20 22.57 4.47
C ARG A 118 7.89 23.92 4.65
N ARG A 119 7.20 25.03 4.35
CA ARG A 119 7.77 26.40 4.40
C ARG A 119 7.48 27.13 5.70
N ARG A 120 6.45 26.74 6.45
CA ARG A 120 6.13 27.36 7.75
C ARG A 120 7.26 27.17 8.77
N LEU A 121 7.35 28.12 9.71
CA LEU A 121 8.26 28.04 10.86
C LEU A 121 7.99 26.80 11.72
N THR A 122 9.04 26.32 12.39
CA THR A 122 8.92 25.23 13.37
C THR A 122 8.12 25.69 14.59
N LYS A 123 7.57 24.74 15.35
CA LYS A 123 6.74 25.06 16.54
C LYS A 123 7.53 25.89 17.56
N HIS A 124 8.80 25.55 17.77
CA HIS A 124 9.70 26.28 18.69
C HIS A 124 9.95 27.72 18.24
N GLN A 125 10.14 27.95 16.94
CA GLN A 125 10.32 29.30 16.40
C GLN A 125 9.06 30.16 16.54
N ARG A 126 7.87 29.57 16.38
CA ARG A 126 6.62 30.32 16.51
C ARG A 126 6.38 30.83 17.94
N ILE A 127 6.66 29.98 18.94
CA ILE A 127 6.48 30.33 20.36
C ILE A 127 7.42 31.47 20.79
N PHE A 128 8.56 31.66 20.12
CA PHE A 128 9.52 32.71 20.45
C PHE A 128 9.16 34.08 19.86
N GLU A 129 8.30 34.12 18.85
CA GLU A 129 7.88 35.36 18.16
C GLU A 129 6.57 35.95 18.72
N ASP A 130 5.85 35.19 19.57
CA ASP A 130 4.62 35.60 20.26
C ASP A 130 4.92 36.06 21.69
#